data_AF-A0A2V6G2C1-F1
#
_entry.id   AF-A0A2V6G2C1-F1
#
_cell.length_a   1.000
_cell.length_b   1.000
_cell.length_c   1.000
_cell.angle_alpha   90.00
_cell.angle_beta   90.00
_cell.angle_gamma   90.00
#
_symmetry.space_group_name_H-M   'P 1'
#
loop_
_entity.id
_entity.type
_entity.pdbx_description
1 polymer ?
#
loop_
_entity_poly.entity_id
_entity_poly.type
_entity_poly.pdbx_seq_one_letter_code
_entity_poly.pdbx_strand_id
1 'polypeptide(L)'
;MDAQRLVISALLSFVACGSAAAIDWPKTYVVAEGTTSPDGKYALIVQSYEAGRDDEERAVFLANIPEHKVIGEVKGVDYFERMNSRSLSARWLNDSSACLVLEAHWLYGVYGVHLVERSGQSIQRADLMKRIVAINPTDGWVAFYFRFQPGPKVAVRATVPARQLEETKSSAMFRGTFDIPSKRWGAVNVRRVTFKEHEAIESALAEDPEKYTVASSKEEAAAQYAAARANEQAYPSEEKRFKALDELLNNVYAADRILLPAARFSRLKDEQREWLKQLVAAPTLTDKSKLMQQRIKVLQDLLWQD
;
A
#
# COMPACT_ATOMS: atom_id res chain seq x y z
N MET A 1 -54.00 29.23 -28.90
CA MET A 1 -52.83 28.74 -29.65
C MET A 1 -51.90 29.93 -29.88
N ASP A 2 -50.72 30.11 -29.30
CA ASP A 2 -49.99 29.62 -28.14
C ASP A 2 -48.96 30.74 -27.91
N ALA A 3 -48.98 31.46 -26.80
CA ALA A 3 -48.18 31.20 -25.62
C ALA A 3 -46.77 30.65 -25.91
N GLN A 4 -45.76 31.52 -25.94
CA GLN A 4 -44.45 31.22 -25.34
C GLN A 4 -43.66 32.50 -25.03
N ARG A 5 -43.78 32.92 -23.78
CA ARG A 5 -42.88 33.85 -23.10
C ARG A 5 -41.55 33.14 -22.87
N LEU A 6 -40.45 33.70 -23.36
CA LEU A 6 -39.12 33.29 -22.93
C LEU A 6 -38.79 34.03 -21.62
N VAL A 7 -39.05 33.37 -20.50
CA VAL A 7 -38.59 33.80 -19.17
C VAL A 7 -37.13 33.37 -19.06
N ILE A 8 -36.22 34.35 -18.98
CA ILE A 8 -34.83 34.14 -18.59
C ILE A 8 -34.84 33.81 -17.09
N SER A 9 -34.98 32.52 -16.76
CA SER A 9 -34.79 32.04 -15.39
C SER A 9 -33.30 32.02 -15.09
N ALA A 10 -32.88 32.95 -14.24
CA ALA A 10 -31.63 32.89 -13.51
C ALA A 10 -31.60 31.62 -12.65
N LEU A 11 -30.95 30.57 -13.15
CA LEU A 11 -30.53 29.46 -12.31
C LEU A 11 -29.39 29.96 -11.42
N LEU A 12 -29.78 30.49 -10.26
CA LEU A 12 -28.93 30.55 -9.09
C LEU A 12 -28.31 29.16 -8.91
N SER A 13 -27.05 29.04 -9.26
CA SER A 13 -26.19 27.96 -8.81
C SER A 13 -26.01 28.14 -7.31
N PHE A 14 -26.98 27.64 -6.54
CA PHE A 14 -26.74 27.28 -5.15
C PHE A 14 -25.73 26.13 -5.18
N VAL A 15 -24.44 26.49 -5.18
CA VAL A 15 -23.42 25.65 -4.57
C VAL A 15 -23.82 25.59 -3.11
N ALA A 16 -24.63 24.58 -2.77
CA ALA A 16 -24.84 24.19 -1.39
C ALA A 16 -23.48 23.71 -0.86
N CYS A 17 -22.68 24.64 -0.36
CA CYS A 17 -21.70 24.37 0.68
C CYS A 17 -22.51 23.97 1.93
N GLY A 18 -23.11 22.78 1.89
CA GLY A 18 -23.56 22.13 3.10
C GLY A 18 -22.31 21.84 3.90
N SER A 19 -22.06 22.64 4.94
CA SER A 19 -21.22 22.24 6.05
C SER A 19 -21.72 20.87 6.47
N ALA A 20 -20.97 19.81 6.20
CA ALA A 20 -21.28 18.50 6.74
C ALA A 20 -21.36 18.69 8.25
N ALA A 21 -22.57 18.59 8.82
CA ALA A 21 -22.74 18.66 10.26
C ALA A 21 -21.83 17.58 10.85
N ALA A 22 -21.00 17.95 11.83
CA ALA A 22 -20.13 17.00 12.51
C ALA A 22 -21.01 15.87 13.05
N ILE A 23 -20.84 14.67 12.51
CA ILE A 23 -21.59 13.49 12.94
C ILE A 23 -20.95 13.05 14.25
N ASP A 24 -21.76 12.90 15.29
CA ASP A 24 -21.28 12.32 16.55
C ASP A 24 -20.84 10.88 16.30
N TRP A 25 -19.74 10.48 16.95
CA TRP A 25 -19.23 9.12 16.86
C TRP A 25 -20.30 8.10 17.29
N PRO A 26 -20.69 7.15 16.41
CA PRO A 26 -21.75 6.20 16.73
C PRO A 26 -21.33 5.23 17.84
N LYS A 27 -22.21 4.97 18.82
CA LYS A 27 -21.87 4.18 20.03
C LYS A 27 -21.33 2.77 19.76
N THR A 28 -21.74 2.16 18.66
CA THR A 28 -21.34 0.80 18.27
C THR A 28 -20.04 0.76 17.48
N TYR A 29 -19.37 1.90 17.28
CA TYR A 29 -18.16 2.01 16.48
C TYR A 29 -16.91 2.06 17.36
N VAL A 30 -15.87 1.40 16.89
CA VAL A 30 -14.55 1.32 17.51
C VAL A 30 -13.47 1.78 16.54
N VAL A 31 -12.31 2.15 17.07
CA VAL A 31 -11.14 2.44 16.23
C VAL A 31 -10.67 1.15 15.56
N ALA A 32 -10.56 1.15 14.24
CA ALA A 32 -10.00 0.03 13.51
C ALA A 32 -8.50 -0.08 13.80
N GLU A 33 -8.06 -1.29 14.16
CA GLU A 33 -6.67 -1.57 14.52
C GLU A 33 -5.68 -1.17 13.43
N GLY A 34 -4.57 -0.53 13.82
CA GLY A 34 -3.51 -0.15 12.88
C GLY A 34 -3.89 0.98 11.91
N THR A 35 -4.99 1.69 12.15
CA THR A 35 -5.45 2.78 11.26
C THR A 35 -5.21 4.19 11.80
N THR A 36 -4.66 4.32 13.01
CA THR A 36 -4.39 5.63 13.64
C THR A 36 -3.29 6.40 12.91
N SER A 37 -3.48 7.71 12.76
CA SER A 37 -2.53 8.63 12.15
C SER A 37 -1.25 8.79 12.98
N PRO A 38 -0.11 9.18 12.37
CA PRO A 38 1.14 9.41 13.07
C PRO A 38 1.05 10.39 14.23
N ASP A 39 0.19 11.40 14.14
CA ASP A 39 -0.05 12.38 15.21
C ASP A 39 -1.08 11.92 16.27
N GLY A 40 -1.65 10.73 16.11
CA GLY A 40 -2.63 10.14 17.03
C GLY A 40 -4.03 10.74 16.96
N LYS A 41 -4.28 11.75 16.11
CA LYS A 41 -5.53 12.50 16.12
C LYS A 41 -6.64 11.89 15.27
N TYR A 42 -6.29 11.10 14.27
CA TYR A 42 -7.25 10.58 13.30
C TYR A 42 -7.14 9.07 13.19
N ALA A 43 -8.25 8.39 12.98
CA ALA A 43 -8.25 6.98 12.62
C ALA A 43 -9.51 6.62 11.85
N LEU A 44 -9.53 5.41 11.27
CA LEU A 44 -10.76 4.85 10.77
C LEU A 44 -11.55 4.27 11.95
N ILE A 45 -12.86 4.49 11.94
CA ILE A 45 -13.78 3.84 12.86
C ILE A 45 -14.73 2.95 12.08
N VAL A 46 -15.04 1.80 12.67
CA VAL A 46 -15.82 0.72 12.07
C VAL A 46 -16.77 0.18 13.13
N GLN A 47 -17.86 -0.47 12.72
CA GLN A 47 -18.72 -1.17 13.67
C GLN A 47 -17.90 -2.22 14.45
N SER A 48 -18.19 -2.35 15.75
CA SER A 48 -17.62 -3.40 16.57
C SER A 48 -18.03 -4.77 16.05
N TYR A 49 -17.26 -5.81 16.41
CA TYR A 49 -17.56 -7.17 16.00
C TYR A 49 -19.01 -7.61 16.34
N GLU A 50 -19.47 -7.22 17.53
CA GLU A 50 -20.82 -7.56 18.01
C GLU A 50 -21.93 -6.87 17.21
N ALA A 51 -21.73 -5.60 16.84
CA ALA A 51 -22.73 -4.84 16.10
C ALA A 51 -22.71 -5.14 14.60
N GLY A 52 -21.53 -5.30 14.00
CA GLY A 52 -21.39 -5.38 12.54
C GLY A 52 -21.68 -6.74 11.93
N ARG A 53 -21.72 -7.82 12.73
CA ARG A 53 -22.01 -9.17 12.18
C ARG A 53 -23.46 -9.29 11.67
N ASP A 54 -24.40 -8.63 12.35
CA ASP A 54 -25.84 -8.75 12.11
C ASP A 54 -26.40 -7.53 11.34
N ASP A 55 -25.53 -6.56 11.01
CA ASP A 55 -25.88 -5.35 10.26
C ASP A 55 -25.50 -5.49 8.77
N GLU A 56 -26.38 -5.00 7.91
CA GLU A 56 -26.14 -4.89 6.46
C GLU A 56 -25.42 -3.58 6.11
N GLU A 57 -25.48 -2.56 6.97
CA GLU A 57 -24.89 -1.23 6.73
C GLU A 57 -23.58 -1.05 7.50
N ARG A 58 -22.47 -1.44 6.87
CA ARG A 58 -21.12 -1.47 7.46
C ARG A 58 -20.26 -0.31 6.98
N ALA A 59 -20.75 0.90 7.23
CA ALA A 59 -20.03 2.10 6.85
C ALA A 59 -18.69 2.20 7.60
N VAL A 60 -17.66 2.68 6.90
CA VAL A 60 -16.37 3.02 7.49
C VAL A 60 -16.24 4.54 7.52
N PHE A 61 -15.88 5.12 8.65
CA PHE A 61 -15.72 6.57 8.79
C PHE A 61 -14.29 6.95 9.14
N LEU A 62 -13.86 8.13 8.69
CA LEU A 62 -12.72 8.82 9.26
C LEU A 62 -13.19 9.65 10.46
N ALA A 63 -12.52 9.52 11.61
CA ALA A 63 -12.86 10.22 12.83
C ALA A 63 -11.67 11.01 13.41
N ASN A 64 -12.00 12.04 14.19
CA ASN A 64 -11.11 12.75 15.11
C ASN A 64 -11.21 12.08 16.48
N ILE A 65 -10.11 11.46 16.94
CA ILE A 65 -10.07 10.62 18.14
C ILE A 65 -10.22 11.46 19.42
N PRO A 66 -9.40 12.52 19.65
CA PRO A 66 -9.57 13.38 20.83
C PRO A 66 -10.96 14.03 20.95
N GLU A 67 -11.54 14.44 19.82
CA GLU A 67 -12.84 15.11 19.82
C GLU A 67 -14.03 14.15 19.80
N HIS A 68 -13.78 12.84 19.60
CA HIS A 68 -14.81 11.82 19.48
C HIS A 68 -15.89 12.17 18.43
N LYS A 69 -15.43 12.63 17.25
CA LYS A 69 -16.26 13.12 16.15
C LYS A 69 -15.94 12.49 14.82
N VAL A 70 -16.96 12.20 14.03
CA VAL A 70 -16.82 11.75 12.64
C VAL A 70 -16.55 12.96 11.74
N ILE A 71 -15.55 12.80 10.87
CA ILE A 71 -15.17 13.77 9.83
C ILE A 71 -15.91 13.44 8.52
N GLY A 72 -16.07 12.16 8.20
CA GLY A 72 -16.83 11.73 7.02
C GLY A 72 -16.72 10.25 6.72
N GLU A 73 -17.64 9.77 5.89
CA GLU A 73 -17.72 8.37 5.45
C GLU A 73 -16.76 8.06 4.30
N VAL A 74 -15.94 7.03 4.47
CA VAL A 74 -15.09 6.47 3.41
C VAL A 74 -15.93 5.57 2.51
N LYS A 75 -16.73 6.19 1.64
CA LYS A 75 -17.64 5.48 0.73
C LYS A 75 -16.93 4.40 -0.09
N GLY A 76 -17.60 3.26 -0.26
CA GLY A 76 -17.13 2.13 -1.05
C GLY A 76 -16.22 1.17 -0.30
N VAL A 77 -16.10 1.31 1.02
CA VAL A 77 -15.43 0.37 1.92
C VAL A 77 -16.50 -0.29 2.79
N ASP A 78 -16.48 -1.61 2.85
CA ASP A 78 -17.43 -2.43 3.61
C ASP A 78 -16.68 -3.34 4.59
N TYR A 79 -16.57 -2.89 5.84
CA TYR A 79 -15.81 -3.61 6.86
C TYR A 79 -16.34 -3.32 8.27
N PHE A 80 -16.30 -4.34 9.12
CA PHE A 80 -16.47 -4.24 10.56
C PHE A 80 -15.31 -4.91 11.30
N GLU A 81 -15.15 -4.60 12.59
CA GLU A 81 -14.05 -5.11 13.40
C GLU A 81 -13.95 -6.64 13.35
N ARG A 82 -12.77 -7.15 12.97
CA ARG A 82 -12.46 -8.59 12.88
C ARG A 82 -13.38 -9.37 11.95
N MET A 83 -13.92 -8.70 10.93
CA MET A 83 -14.68 -9.36 9.88
C MET A 83 -13.87 -10.51 9.28
N ASN A 84 -14.44 -11.71 9.28
CA ASN A 84 -13.76 -12.89 8.78
C ASN A 84 -13.34 -12.66 7.32
N SER A 85 -12.16 -13.17 6.98
CA SER A 85 -11.61 -13.19 5.62
C SER A 85 -11.25 -11.83 5.02
N ARG A 86 -11.49 -10.72 5.74
CA ARG A 86 -11.16 -9.36 5.30
C ARG A 86 -10.19 -8.68 6.26
N SER A 87 -9.46 -7.71 5.75
CA SER A 87 -8.69 -6.78 6.56
C SER A 87 -8.85 -5.36 6.04
N LEU A 88 -8.84 -4.42 6.98
CA LEU A 88 -8.82 -2.99 6.74
C LEU A 88 -7.54 -2.43 7.32
N SER A 89 -6.81 -1.62 6.55
CA SER A 89 -5.65 -0.91 7.06
C SER A 89 -5.59 0.51 6.48
N ALA A 90 -4.89 1.40 7.18
CA ALA A 90 -4.65 2.75 6.71
C ALA A 90 -3.15 3.07 6.72
N ARG A 91 -2.71 3.79 5.69
CA ARG A 91 -1.32 4.20 5.52
C ARG A 91 -1.27 5.70 5.31
N TRP A 92 -0.71 6.39 6.29
CA TRP A 92 -0.78 7.84 6.42
C TRP A 92 0.43 8.55 5.82
N LEU A 93 0.22 9.78 5.36
CA LEU A 93 1.29 10.76 5.27
C LEU A 93 1.83 11.09 6.66
N ASN A 94 3.13 11.41 6.75
CA ASN A 94 3.78 11.74 8.02
C ASN A 94 3.14 12.96 8.72
N ASP A 95 2.55 13.88 7.96
CA ASP A 95 1.84 15.06 8.49
C ASP A 95 0.35 14.79 8.81
N SER A 96 -0.10 13.54 8.67
CA SER A 96 -1.49 13.12 8.93
C SER A 96 -2.56 13.82 8.06
N SER A 97 -2.17 14.45 6.95
CA SER A 97 -3.10 15.20 6.07
C SER A 97 -3.95 14.31 5.16
N ALA A 98 -3.41 13.15 4.77
CA ALA A 98 -4.10 12.15 3.96
C ALA A 98 -3.66 10.73 4.31
N CYS A 99 -4.50 9.75 3.96
CA CYS A 99 -4.17 8.34 4.06
C CYS A 99 -4.69 7.54 2.87
N LEU A 100 -4.05 6.40 2.63
CA LEU A 100 -4.57 5.34 1.78
C LEU A 100 -5.26 4.32 2.67
N VAL A 101 -6.54 4.11 2.40
CA VAL A 101 -7.36 3.06 3.00
C VAL A 101 -7.30 1.85 2.08
N LEU A 102 -6.86 0.72 2.63
CA LEU A 102 -6.66 -0.54 1.91
C LEU A 102 -7.64 -1.58 2.46
N GLU A 103 -8.45 -2.12 1.57
CA GLU A 103 -9.35 -3.24 1.84
C GLU A 103 -8.83 -4.48 1.13
N ALA A 104 -8.62 -5.54 1.90
CA ALA A 104 -8.06 -6.79 1.38
C ALA A 104 -8.86 -8.00 1.83
N HIS A 105 -8.85 -9.03 0.99
CA HIS A 105 -9.42 -10.35 1.26
C HIS A 105 -8.32 -11.40 1.19
N TRP A 106 -8.28 -12.37 2.10
CA TRP A 106 -7.20 -13.37 2.13
C TRP A 106 -7.09 -14.22 0.85
N LEU A 107 -8.18 -14.36 0.10
CA LEU A 107 -8.19 -15.10 -1.18
C LEU A 107 -7.90 -14.21 -2.40
N TYR A 108 -8.28 -12.92 -2.35
CA TYR A 108 -8.30 -12.03 -3.53
C TYR A 108 -7.32 -10.85 -3.42
N GLY A 109 -6.56 -10.76 -2.33
CA GLY A 109 -5.59 -9.71 -2.12
C GLY A 109 -6.28 -8.37 -1.90
N VAL A 110 -5.63 -7.29 -2.32
CA VAL A 110 -6.18 -5.94 -2.18
C VAL A 110 -7.20 -5.69 -3.29
N TYR A 111 -8.45 -5.41 -2.92
CA TYR A 111 -9.55 -5.14 -3.86
C TYR A 111 -10.18 -3.76 -3.67
N GLY A 112 -9.85 -3.04 -2.59
CA GLY A 112 -10.24 -1.64 -2.37
C GLY A 112 -9.03 -0.77 -2.03
N VAL A 113 -8.84 0.32 -2.77
CA VAL A 113 -7.79 1.32 -2.48
C VAL A 113 -8.40 2.71 -2.62
N HIS A 114 -8.53 3.40 -1.49
CA HIS A 114 -9.11 4.72 -1.42
C HIS A 114 -8.11 5.71 -0.85
N LEU A 115 -7.80 6.76 -1.59
CA LEU A 115 -7.13 7.92 -1.04
C LEU A 115 -8.17 8.77 -0.31
N VAL A 116 -7.90 9.09 0.95
CA VAL A 116 -8.74 9.93 1.80
C VAL A 116 -7.93 11.13 2.25
N GLU A 117 -8.35 12.32 1.85
CA GLU A 117 -7.72 13.59 2.22
C GLU A 117 -8.62 14.37 3.16
N ARG A 118 -8.02 14.97 4.19
CA ARG A 118 -8.74 15.87 5.09
C ARG A 118 -8.86 17.26 4.45
N SER A 119 -10.09 17.78 4.40
CA SER A 119 -10.39 19.16 3.99
C SER A 119 -11.21 19.84 5.09
N GLY A 120 -10.52 20.30 6.14
CA GLY A 120 -11.15 20.85 7.34
C GLY A 120 -11.94 19.79 8.11
N GLN A 121 -13.26 19.97 8.19
CA GLN A 121 -14.22 19.03 8.81
C GLN A 121 -14.87 18.07 7.80
N SER A 122 -14.33 17.96 6.59
CA SER A 122 -14.82 17.06 5.56
C SER A 122 -13.68 16.21 5.03
N ILE A 123 -14.04 15.15 4.29
CA ILE A 123 -13.07 14.34 3.56
C ILE A 123 -13.25 14.51 2.05
N GLN A 124 -12.15 14.45 1.33
CA GLN A 124 -12.13 14.22 -0.11
C GLN A 124 -11.61 12.80 -0.37
N ARG A 125 -12.12 12.17 -1.43
CA ARG A 125 -11.78 10.78 -1.76
C ARG A 125 -11.43 10.60 -3.22
N ALA A 126 -10.50 9.69 -3.50
CA ALA A 126 -10.27 9.14 -4.84
C ALA A 126 -10.16 7.61 -4.76
N ASP A 127 -10.83 6.92 -5.68
CA ASP A 127 -10.71 5.47 -5.86
C ASP A 127 -9.55 5.18 -6.84
N LEU A 128 -8.48 4.58 -6.32
CA LEU A 128 -7.30 4.24 -7.11
C LEU A 128 -7.43 2.87 -7.77
N MET A 129 -8.26 1.98 -7.20
CA MET A 129 -8.40 0.61 -7.68
C MET A 129 -9.06 0.56 -9.06
N LYS A 130 -9.99 1.47 -9.36
CA LYS A 130 -10.67 1.54 -10.68
C LYS A 130 -9.71 1.57 -11.87
N ARG A 131 -8.52 2.18 -11.73
CA ARG A 131 -7.53 2.25 -12.82
C ARG A 131 -6.65 1.00 -12.88
N ILE A 132 -6.50 0.28 -11.78
CA ILE A 132 -5.68 -0.92 -11.65
C ILE A 132 -6.46 -2.15 -12.10
N VAL A 133 -7.76 -2.25 -11.81
CA VAL A 133 -8.61 -3.35 -12.29
C VAL A 133 -8.68 -3.41 -13.83
N ALA A 134 -8.44 -2.30 -14.53
CA ALA A 134 -8.30 -2.31 -15.98
C ALA A 134 -7.18 -3.25 -16.50
N ILE A 135 -6.25 -3.68 -15.63
CA ILE A 135 -5.19 -4.64 -15.92
C ILE A 135 -5.44 -6.05 -15.36
N ASN A 136 -6.49 -6.21 -14.55
CA ASN A 136 -6.94 -7.47 -13.96
C ASN A 136 -8.41 -7.72 -14.36
N PRO A 137 -8.67 -8.36 -15.51
CA PRO A 137 -10.04 -8.60 -15.98
C PRO A 137 -10.79 -9.65 -15.14
N THR A 138 -10.13 -10.26 -14.14
CA THR A 138 -10.69 -11.27 -13.24
C THR A 138 -10.72 -10.73 -11.81
N ASP A 139 -11.64 -11.20 -10.97
CA ASP A 139 -11.71 -10.88 -9.52
C ASP A 139 -10.55 -11.51 -8.71
N GLY A 140 -9.37 -11.67 -9.32
CA GLY A 140 -8.22 -12.38 -8.79
C GLY A 140 -7.28 -11.52 -7.93
N TRP A 141 -6.39 -12.20 -7.20
CA TRP A 141 -5.31 -11.63 -6.39
C TRP A 141 -4.54 -10.47 -7.06
N VAL A 142 -4.63 -9.29 -6.46
CA VAL A 142 -3.76 -8.15 -6.78
C VAL A 142 -2.81 -7.88 -5.61
N ALA A 143 -1.51 -7.99 -5.86
CA ALA A 143 -0.51 -7.47 -4.95
C ALA A 143 -0.36 -5.97 -5.21
N PHE A 144 -0.62 -5.16 -4.18
CA PHE A 144 -0.65 -3.69 -4.28
C PHE A 144 0.40 -3.08 -3.35
N TYR A 145 1.21 -2.19 -3.92
CA TYR A 145 2.26 -1.47 -3.21
C TYR A 145 2.17 0.01 -3.55
N PHE A 146 2.50 0.86 -2.57
CA PHE A 146 2.49 2.29 -2.76
C PHE A 146 3.62 2.95 -1.96
N ARG A 147 3.98 4.16 -2.39
CA ARG A 147 4.91 5.04 -1.67
C ARG A 147 4.50 6.48 -1.87
N PHE A 148 4.38 7.24 -0.78
CA PHE A 148 4.27 8.70 -0.86
C PHE A 148 5.58 9.29 -1.36
N GLN A 149 5.49 10.13 -2.39
CA GLN A 149 6.63 10.83 -2.99
C GLN A 149 6.81 12.21 -2.36
N PRO A 150 7.95 12.89 -2.57
CA PRO A 150 8.07 14.31 -2.24
C PRO A 150 6.96 15.12 -2.94
N GLY A 151 6.19 15.88 -2.16
CA GLY A 151 4.98 16.58 -2.62
C GLY A 151 3.70 15.73 -2.46
N PRO A 152 2.54 16.24 -2.91
CA PRO A 152 1.27 15.55 -2.70
C PRO A 152 1.04 14.50 -3.79
N LYS A 153 1.89 13.47 -3.83
CA LYS A 153 1.84 12.41 -4.85
C LYS A 153 2.02 11.02 -4.25
N VAL A 154 1.36 10.04 -4.85
CA VAL A 154 1.48 8.62 -4.49
C VAL A 154 1.99 7.85 -5.70
N ALA A 155 3.16 7.24 -5.58
CA ALA A 155 3.60 6.22 -6.52
C ALA A 155 2.92 4.90 -6.18
N VAL A 156 2.34 4.25 -7.18
CA VAL A 156 1.62 2.97 -7.06
C VAL A 156 2.27 1.94 -7.97
N ARG A 157 2.45 0.74 -7.44
CA ARG A 157 2.92 -0.45 -8.16
C ARG A 157 1.96 -1.59 -7.82
N ALA A 158 1.46 -2.30 -8.83
CA ALA A 158 0.64 -3.47 -8.59
C ALA A 158 1.03 -4.60 -9.54
N THR A 159 0.87 -5.83 -9.09
CA THR A 159 1.14 -7.02 -9.90
C THR A 159 0.00 -8.03 -9.80
N VAL A 160 -0.27 -8.69 -10.92
CA VAL A 160 -1.31 -9.72 -11.07
C VAL A 160 -0.65 -11.00 -11.56
N PRO A 161 -0.82 -12.15 -10.87
CA PRO A 161 -0.15 -13.39 -11.21
C PRO A 161 -0.73 -14.05 -12.48
N ALA A 162 0.14 -14.72 -13.24
CA ALA A 162 -0.21 -15.40 -14.49
C ALA A 162 -1.36 -16.42 -14.39
N ARG A 163 -1.52 -17.08 -13.23
CA ARG A 163 -2.57 -18.09 -13.01
C ARG A 163 -3.99 -17.53 -13.16
N GLN A 164 -4.15 -16.22 -13.04
CA GLN A 164 -5.44 -15.53 -13.17
C GLN A 164 -5.67 -14.94 -14.55
N LEU A 165 -4.61 -14.88 -15.37
CA LEU A 165 -4.67 -14.48 -16.76
C LEU A 165 -4.75 -15.77 -17.59
N GLU A 166 -5.86 -16.50 -17.46
CA GLU A 166 -6.12 -17.86 -17.95
C GLU A 166 -5.66 -18.11 -19.41
N GLU A 167 -5.60 -17.06 -20.22
CA GLU A 167 -5.24 -17.15 -21.64
C GLU A 167 -3.74 -16.96 -21.95
N THR A 168 -2.88 -16.55 -21.00
CA THR A 168 -1.61 -15.89 -21.39
C THR A 168 -0.31 -16.43 -20.81
N LYS A 169 -0.30 -17.30 -19.79
CA LYS A 169 0.91 -17.74 -19.07
C LYS A 169 1.82 -16.59 -18.56
N SER A 170 1.35 -15.35 -18.63
CA SER A 170 2.11 -14.14 -18.32
C SER A 170 1.41 -13.38 -17.20
N SER A 171 2.18 -12.86 -16.25
CA SER A 171 1.69 -11.95 -15.22
C SER A 171 1.54 -10.53 -15.79
N ALA A 172 0.83 -9.65 -15.09
CA ALA A 172 0.73 -8.24 -15.44
C ALA A 172 1.31 -7.35 -14.34
N MET A 173 1.85 -6.21 -14.76
CA MET A 173 2.34 -5.17 -13.87
C MET A 173 1.71 -3.83 -14.22
N PHE A 174 1.28 -3.11 -13.18
CA PHE A 174 0.87 -1.72 -13.21
C PHE A 174 1.92 -0.86 -12.51
N ARG A 175 2.24 0.28 -13.11
CA ARG A 175 3.07 1.33 -12.54
C ARG A 175 2.46 2.69 -12.86
N GLY A 176 2.20 3.49 -11.84
CA GLY A 176 1.66 4.83 -12.04
C GLY A 176 1.96 5.74 -10.86
N THR A 177 1.81 7.04 -11.10
CA THR A 177 1.91 8.07 -10.06
C THR A 177 0.60 8.84 -10.05
N PHE A 178 -0.05 8.91 -8.89
CA PHE A 178 -1.27 9.64 -8.66
C PHE A 178 -0.96 10.99 -8.03
N ASP A 179 -1.42 12.06 -8.66
CA ASP A 179 -1.32 13.41 -8.13
C ASP A 179 -2.55 13.69 -7.26
N ILE A 180 -2.30 13.87 -5.97
CA ILE A 180 -3.34 14.00 -4.95
C ILE A 180 -4.21 15.25 -5.21
N PRO A 181 -3.66 16.48 -5.36
CA PRO A 181 -4.48 17.68 -5.48
C PRO A 181 -5.32 17.72 -6.75
N SER A 182 -4.76 17.28 -7.89
CA SER A 182 -5.50 17.25 -9.15
C SER A 182 -6.40 16.02 -9.32
N LYS A 183 -6.25 15.02 -8.42
CA LYS A 183 -6.95 13.73 -8.45
C LYS A 183 -6.81 12.99 -9.78
N ARG A 184 -5.60 13.04 -10.35
CA ARG A 184 -5.32 12.49 -11.68
C ARG A 184 -4.13 11.55 -11.63
N TRP A 185 -4.26 10.47 -12.40
CA TRP A 185 -3.11 9.67 -12.77
C TRP A 185 -2.22 10.45 -13.73
N GLY A 186 -0.93 10.45 -13.47
CA GLY A 186 0.08 10.83 -14.45
C GLY A 186 0.23 9.75 -15.52
N ALA A 187 1.43 9.65 -16.10
CA ALA A 187 1.75 8.54 -16.99
C ALA A 187 1.62 7.21 -16.24
N VAL A 188 0.86 6.29 -16.82
CA VAL A 188 0.69 4.93 -16.32
C VAL A 188 1.36 3.99 -17.31
N ASN A 189 2.18 3.08 -16.79
CA ASN A 189 2.77 1.99 -17.54
C ASN A 189 2.10 0.68 -17.12
N VAL A 190 1.47 0.02 -18.08
CA VAL A 190 0.94 -1.32 -17.92
C VAL A 190 1.66 -2.23 -18.90
N ARG A 191 2.18 -3.35 -18.41
CA ARG A 191 2.83 -4.34 -19.29
C ARG A 191 2.69 -5.75 -18.75
N ARG A 192 2.85 -6.71 -19.66
CA ARG A 192 3.03 -8.12 -19.31
C ARG A 192 4.45 -8.35 -18.81
N VAL A 193 4.60 -9.25 -17.86
CA VAL A 193 5.87 -9.73 -17.34
C VAL A 193 5.83 -11.25 -17.26
N THR A 194 7.00 -11.88 -17.37
CA THR A 194 7.12 -13.32 -17.16
C THR A 194 6.88 -13.67 -15.70
N PHE A 195 6.59 -14.94 -15.41
CA PHE A 195 6.41 -15.43 -14.05
C PHE A 195 7.62 -15.11 -13.15
N LYS A 196 8.84 -15.34 -13.65
CA LYS A 196 10.09 -15.07 -12.91
C LYS A 196 10.30 -13.56 -12.64
N GLU A 197 9.95 -12.71 -13.60
CA GLU A 197 10.02 -11.25 -13.40
C GLU A 197 9.01 -10.78 -12.35
N HIS A 198 7.81 -11.37 -12.35
CA HIS A 198 6.80 -11.11 -11.35
C HIS A 198 7.26 -11.49 -9.94
N GLU A 199 7.79 -12.71 -9.75
CA GLU A 199 8.32 -13.15 -8.44
C GLU A 199 9.42 -12.21 -7.94
N ALA A 200 10.35 -11.79 -8.81
CA ALA A 200 11.42 -10.87 -8.44
C ALA A 200 10.87 -9.49 -8.01
N ILE A 201 9.89 -8.95 -8.73
CA ILE A 201 9.26 -7.65 -8.41
C ILE A 201 8.47 -7.73 -7.11
N GLU A 202 7.69 -8.79 -6.92
CA GLU A 202 6.85 -8.99 -5.73
C GLU A 202 7.72 -9.13 -4.47
N SER A 203 8.74 -10.00 -4.53
CA SER A 203 9.72 -10.15 -3.45
C SER A 203 10.41 -8.82 -3.13
N ALA A 204 10.81 -8.06 -4.16
CA ALA A 204 11.49 -6.78 -3.97
C ALA A 204 10.61 -5.69 -3.35
N LEU A 205 9.29 -5.71 -3.57
CA LEU A 205 8.35 -4.71 -3.04
C LEU A 205 7.75 -5.10 -1.69
N ALA A 206 7.62 -6.39 -1.38
CA ALA A 206 6.98 -6.88 -0.16
C ALA A 206 7.92 -6.97 1.05
N GLU A 207 9.18 -7.33 0.80
CA GLU A 207 10.14 -7.65 1.85
C GLU A 207 10.76 -6.38 2.46
N ASP A 208 10.89 -6.36 3.79
CA ASP A 208 11.60 -5.30 4.52
C ASP A 208 12.88 -5.90 5.13
N PRO A 209 14.06 -5.57 4.59
CA PRO A 209 15.31 -6.18 5.04
C PRO A 209 15.62 -5.86 6.51
N GLU A 210 15.06 -4.80 7.12
CA GLU A 210 15.28 -4.51 8.54
C GLU A 210 14.60 -5.51 9.47
N LYS A 211 13.57 -6.20 8.99
CA LYS A 211 12.86 -7.22 9.77
C LYS A 211 13.59 -8.56 9.82
N TYR A 212 14.72 -8.69 9.11
CA TYR A 212 15.56 -9.89 9.07
C TYR A 212 16.50 -9.85 10.28
N THR A 213 16.15 -10.59 11.33
CA THR A 213 16.87 -10.62 12.60
C THR A 213 17.38 -12.04 12.92
N VAL A 214 18.32 -12.16 13.86
CA VAL A 214 18.73 -13.48 14.38
C VAL A 214 18.07 -13.70 15.73
N ALA A 215 17.27 -14.75 15.83
CA ALA A 215 16.77 -15.27 17.09
C ALA A 215 17.64 -16.47 17.51
N SER A 216 17.76 -16.71 18.82
CA SER A 216 18.71 -17.64 19.42
C SER A 216 18.72 -19.05 18.80
N SER A 217 19.86 -19.74 18.95
CA SER A 217 20.37 -20.89 18.18
C SER A 217 19.54 -22.19 18.12
N LYS A 218 18.31 -22.22 18.65
CA LYS A 218 17.41 -23.36 18.47
C LYS A 218 16.35 -22.99 17.44
N GLU A 219 16.25 -23.79 16.39
CA GLU A 219 15.33 -23.59 15.27
C GLU A 219 13.85 -23.44 15.73
N GLU A 220 13.47 -24.19 16.78
CA GLU A 220 12.18 -24.07 17.46
C GLU A 220 11.98 -22.72 18.16
N ALA A 221 13.04 -22.13 18.73
CA ALA A 221 12.99 -20.82 19.38
C ALA A 221 12.88 -19.69 18.36
N ALA A 222 13.52 -19.80 17.20
CA ALA A 222 13.37 -18.83 16.10
C ALA A 222 11.95 -18.84 15.51
N ALA A 223 11.36 -20.03 15.34
CA ALA A 223 9.97 -20.17 14.88
C ALA A 223 8.96 -19.61 15.90
N GLN A 224 9.16 -19.87 17.20
CA GLN A 224 8.33 -19.30 18.27
C GLN A 224 8.49 -17.78 18.39
N TYR A 225 9.70 -17.26 18.18
CA TYR A 225 10.00 -15.82 18.20
C TYR A 225 9.34 -15.08 17.02
N ALA A 226 9.41 -15.64 15.81
CA ALA A 226 8.72 -15.10 14.63
C ALA A 226 7.19 -15.19 14.78
N ALA A 227 6.66 -16.28 15.36
CA ALA A 227 5.22 -16.40 15.62
C ALA A 227 4.71 -15.37 16.65
N ALA A 228 5.53 -15.00 17.65
CA ALA A 228 5.19 -14.00 18.65
C ALA A 228 5.28 -12.55 18.12
N ARG A 229 5.97 -12.32 17.00
CA ARG A 229 6.07 -11.03 16.33
C ARG A 229 5.70 -11.18 14.88
N ALA A 230 4.41 -10.99 14.60
CA ALA A 230 3.73 -11.18 13.31
C ALA A 230 4.34 -10.47 12.07
N ASN A 231 5.49 -9.81 12.21
CA ASN A 231 6.17 -9.11 11.13
C ASN A 231 7.70 -9.33 11.10
N GLU A 232 8.33 -10.01 12.08
CA GLU A 232 9.79 -10.21 12.09
C GLU A 232 10.17 -11.54 11.42
N GLN A 233 11.15 -11.50 10.51
CA GLN A 233 11.77 -12.70 9.94
C GLN A 233 13.00 -13.06 10.78
N ALA A 234 12.79 -14.01 11.69
CA ALA A 234 13.83 -14.48 12.60
C ALA A 234 14.56 -15.68 12.00
N TYR A 235 15.89 -15.58 11.94
CA TYR A 235 16.77 -16.66 11.48
C TYR A 235 17.52 -17.28 12.66
N PRO A 236 17.78 -18.60 12.63
CA PRO A 236 18.47 -19.30 13.73
C PRO A 236 19.98 -19.00 13.80
N SER A 237 20.55 -18.36 12.77
CA SER A 237 21.97 -17.99 12.71
C SER A 237 22.23 -16.82 11.75
N GLU A 238 23.37 -16.15 11.93
CA GLU A 238 23.83 -15.11 11.00
C GLU A 238 24.13 -15.67 9.59
N GLU A 239 24.53 -16.93 9.46
CA GLU A 239 24.74 -17.57 8.15
C GLU A 239 23.42 -17.70 7.37
N LYS A 240 22.36 -18.14 8.04
CA LYS A 240 21.02 -18.26 7.42
C LYS A 240 20.45 -16.90 7.07
N ARG A 241 20.61 -15.91 7.95
CA ARG A 241 20.23 -14.53 7.69
C ARG A 241 20.99 -13.95 6.50
N PHE A 242 22.30 -14.13 6.45
CA PHE A 242 23.15 -13.67 5.35
C PHE A 242 22.72 -14.28 4.02
N LYS A 243 22.43 -15.59 3.99
CA LYS A 243 21.92 -16.25 2.78
C LYS A 243 20.57 -15.69 2.34
N ALA A 244 19.63 -15.47 3.25
CA ALA A 244 18.33 -14.90 2.92
C ALA A 244 18.44 -13.44 2.41
N LEU A 245 19.34 -12.64 3.01
CA LEU A 245 19.65 -11.29 2.52
C LEU A 245 20.30 -11.32 1.14
N ASP A 246 21.17 -12.30 0.85
CA ASP A 246 21.77 -12.48 -0.48
C ASP A 246 20.71 -12.83 -1.54
N GLU A 247 19.77 -13.72 -1.22
CA GLU A 247 18.64 -14.05 -2.09
C GLU A 247 17.75 -12.82 -2.35
N LEU A 248 17.40 -12.07 -1.30
CA LEU A 248 16.62 -10.83 -1.42
C LEU A 248 17.37 -9.77 -2.25
N LEU A 249 18.67 -9.57 -2.01
CA LEU A 249 19.49 -8.64 -2.78
C LEU A 249 19.47 -8.96 -4.27
N ASN A 250 19.60 -10.25 -4.63
CA ASN A 250 19.56 -10.68 -6.02
C ASN A 250 18.17 -10.49 -6.64
N ASN A 251 17.08 -10.74 -5.89
CA ASN A 251 15.72 -10.47 -6.35
C ASN A 251 15.49 -8.98 -6.62
N VAL A 252 15.90 -8.11 -5.70
CA VAL A 252 15.76 -6.65 -5.83
C VAL A 252 16.60 -6.13 -7.00
N TYR A 253 17.84 -6.58 -7.14
CA TYR A 253 18.67 -6.22 -8.30
C TYR A 253 18.10 -6.71 -9.63
N ALA A 254 17.46 -7.89 -9.64
CA ALA A 254 16.74 -8.37 -10.82
C ALA A 254 15.51 -7.50 -11.13
N ALA A 255 14.75 -7.08 -10.11
CA ALA A 255 13.63 -6.14 -10.26
C ALA A 255 14.10 -4.79 -10.82
N ASP A 256 15.21 -4.24 -10.34
CA ASP A 256 15.82 -3.02 -10.87
C ASP A 256 16.17 -3.15 -12.36
N ARG A 257 16.74 -4.28 -12.77
CA ARG A 257 17.02 -4.56 -14.19
C ARG A 257 15.76 -4.52 -15.06
N ILE A 258 14.63 -4.96 -14.50
CA ILE A 258 13.36 -5.04 -15.19
C ILE A 258 12.67 -3.66 -15.25
N LEU A 259 12.79 -2.84 -14.19
CA LEU A 259 12.02 -1.60 -14.03
C LEU A 259 12.76 -0.34 -14.44
N LEU A 260 14.09 -0.30 -14.32
CA LEU A 260 14.87 0.90 -14.58
C LEU A 260 15.14 1.11 -16.08
N PRO A 261 15.22 2.37 -16.53
CA PRO A 261 15.74 2.67 -17.87
C PRO A 261 17.14 2.08 -18.07
N ALA A 262 17.42 1.56 -19.28
CA ALA A 262 18.68 0.88 -19.58
C ALA A 262 19.93 1.70 -19.22
N ALA A 263 19.90 3.02 -19.44
CA ALA A 263 21.00 3.92 -19.08
C ALA A 263 21.20 4.04 -17.55
N ARG A 264 20.12 4.04 -16.75
CA ARG A 264 20.20 4.05 -15.29
C ARG A 264 20.70 2.71 -14.76
N PHE A 265 20.19 1.60 -15.29
CA PHE A 265 20.64 0.27 -14.92
C PHE A 265 22.10 0.04 -15.30
N SER A 266 22.59 0.61 -16.40
CA SER A 266 24.01 0.51 -16.75
C SER A 266 24.90 1.13 -15.68
N ARG A 267 24.54 2.30 -15.16
CA ARG A 267 25.24 2.92 -14.02
C ARG A 267 25.12 2.09 -12.75
N LEU A 268 23.94 1.50 -12.51
CA LEU A 268 23.71 0.64 -11.35
C LEU A 268 24.62 -0.58 -11.35
N LYS A 269 24.94 -1.17 -12.52
CA LYS A 269 25.92 -2.26 -12.62
C LYS A 269 27.28 -1.86 -12.06
N ASP A 270 27.74 -0.65 -12.37
CA ASP A 270 29.04 -0.17 -11.92
C ASP A 270 29.01 0.17 -10.43
N GLU A 271 27.94 0.82 -9.95
CA GLU A 271 27.70 1.04 -8.51
C GLU A 271 27.69 -0.30 -7.73
N GLN A 272 27.04 -1.33 -8.29
CA GLN A 272 26.95 -2.65 -7.66
C GLN A 272 28.30 -3.36 -7.61
N ARG A 273 29.13 -3.23 -8.65
CA ARG A 273 30.50 -3.78 -8.64
C ARG A 273 31.37 -3.14 -7.58
N GLU A 274 31.31 -1.82 -7.42
CA GLU A 274 32.07 -1.12 -6.38
C GLU A 274 31.56 -1.49 -4.97
N TRP A 275 30.25 -1.57 -4.79
CA TRP A 275 29.66 -2.00 -3.52
C TRP A 275 30.06 -3.45 -3.15
N LEU A 276 30.12 -4.37 -4.13
CA LEU A 276 30.55 -5.75 -3.89
C LEU A 276 31.99 -5.83 -3.35
N LYS A 277 32.89 -4.91 -3.75
CA LYS A 277 34.24 -4.84 -3.18
C LYS A 277 34.20 -4.49 -1.69
N GLN A 278 33.32 -3.57 -1.30
CA GLN A 278 33.11 -3.21 0.11
C GLN A 278 32.55 -4.39 0.92
N LEU A 279 31.58 -5.11 0.35
CA LEU A 279 31.01 -6.31 0.96
C LEU A 279 32.09 -7.40 1.19
N VAL A 280 32.95 -7.64 0.21
CA VAL A 280 34.04 -8.63 0.33
C VAL A 280 35.07 -8.22 1.39
N ALA A 281 35.38 -6.92 1.49
CA ALA A 281 36.33 -6.39 2.46
C ALA A 281 35.80 -6.38 3.91
N ALA A 282 34.49 -6.54 4.13
CA ALA A 282 33.91 -6.54 5.47
C ALA A 282 34.36 -7.76 6.30
N PRO A 283 34.77 -7.58 7.57
CA PRO A 283 35.49 -8.59 8.33
C PRO A 283 34.59 -9.69 8.91
N THR A 284 33.30 -9.43 9.12
CA THR A 284 32.37 -10.37 9.77
C THR A 284 31.08 -10.57 8.96
N LEU A 285 30.40 -11.70 9.16
CA LEU A 285 29.07 -11.93 8.57
C LEU A 285 28.05 -10.89 9.03
N THR A 286 28.11 -10.46 10.28
CA THR A 286 27.22 -9.42 10.81
C THR A 286 27.41 -8.08 10.09
N ASP A 287 28.66 -7.68 9.82
CA ASP A 287 28.94 -6.45 9.07
C ASP A 287 28.47 -6.58 7.62
N LYS A 288 28.67 -7.76 7.00
CA LYS A 288 28.16 -8.05 5.66
C LYS A 288 26.63 -7.99 5.59
N SER A 289 25.93 -8.60 6.54
CA SER A 289 24.48 -8.54 6.66
C SER A 289 23.97 -7.10 6.79
N LYS A 290 24.63 -6.25 7.61
CA LYS A 290 24.28 -4.82 7.71
C LYS A 290 24.47 -4.08 6.39
N LEU A 291 25.60 -4.30 5.70
CA LEU A 291 25.85 -3.69 4.39
C LEU A 291 24.80 -4.15 3.36
N MET A 292 24.40 -5.43 3.38
CA MET A 292 23.35 -5.96 2.52
C MET A 292 22.01 -5.29 2.80
N GLN A 293 21.57 -5.20 4.06
CA GLN A 293 20.31 -4.53 4.42
C GLN A 293 20.26 -3.08 3.91
N GLN A 294 21.34 -2.33 4.13
CA GLN A 294 21.46 -0.95 3.64
C GLN A 294 21.39 -0.89 2.11
N ARG A 295 22.10 -1.79 1.43
CA ARG A 295 22.10 -1.83 -0.04
C ARG A 295 20.74 -2.21 -0.60
N ILE A 296 20.08 -3.21 -0.02
CA ILE A 296 18.73 -3.64 -0.42
C ILE A 296 17.78 -2.46 -0.34
N LYS A 297 17.80 -1.67 0.73
CA LYS A 297 16.98 -0.45 0.84
C LYS A 297 17.26 0.55 -0.28
N VAL A 298 18.53 0.83 -0.55
CA VAL A 298 18.93 1.74 -1.63
C VAL A 298 18.42 1.24 -2.99
N LEU A 299 18.49 -0.06 -3.26
CA LEU A 299 17.98 -0.66 -4.49
C LEU A 299 16.44 -0.62 -4.54
N GLN A 300 15.76 -0.97 -3.44
CA GLN A 300 14.30 -0.88 -3.33
C GLN A 300 13.81 0.54 -3.58
N ASP A 301 14.55 1.56 -3.15
CA ASP A 301 14.22 2.96 -3.42
C ASP A 301 14.24 3.31 -4.92
N LEU A 302 15.07 2.64 -5.72
CA LEU A 302 15.12 2.82 -7.16
C LEU A 302 13.85 2.32 -7.86
N LEU A 303 13.18 1.29 -7.32
CA LEU A 303 11.92 0.75 -7.87
C LEU A 303 10.77 1.77 -7.88
N TRP A 304 10.91 2.82 -7.07
CA TRP A 304 9.95 3.92 -6.94
C TRP A 304 10.31 5.16 -7.76
N GLN A 305 11.44 5.14 -8.46
CA GLN A 305 11.82 6.19 -9.41
C GLN A 305 11.11 5.97 -10.74
N ASP A 306 10.75 7.06 -11.42
CA ASP A 306 10.17 7.02 -12.77
C ASP A 306 11.20 7.29 -13.87
#